data_AF-A4I8S6-F1
#
_entry.id   AF-A4I8S6-F1
#
_cell.length_a   1.000
_cell.length_b   1.000
_cell.length_c   1.000
_cell.angle_alpha   90.00
_cell.angle_beta   90.00
_cell.angle_gamma   90.00
#
_symmetry.space_group_name_H-M   'P 1'
#
loop_
_entity.id
_entity.type
_entity.pdbx_description
1 polymer ?
#
loop_
_entity_poly.entity_id
_entity_poly.type
_entity_poly.pdbx_seq_one_letter_code
_entity_poly.pdbx_strand_id
1 'polypeptide(L)'
;MFLGTTGKSLTSSSHLLAATWENALKHFRRALLECGSPLDIEHSQRIGLLFSQHVGNTNELKRWASIFDAEAVPTTALILKALVNHGQWQTAVKLLELNKESGVACELSEVLGQCLVARGLWQQTLKLADFLQCRHDVAPSEKGLALSNTSLLSTRERNDTHQMASNPAFLPEEERATYCGFISAVARAYPLKRDWKEAVRILHDLEQLVDGETKRKLYAYRIARLVHDGQAYKNVIEKSRCELGFRTSPSLVRSLLHCAIATSDCSLTMNCLKLLCSFGPTAVSVRLFETACRLLVSSDETLTKDDLVRFESVVCENAALVKDRKLQKLISAFCADYDLKIPIFLSSISMLASSSKTVMAPSLVNSITNLDRLASTLISQSRWVEALHVATLIRNGAAKSDNERIIIDMLRGSCSSWVKTLQFFTS
;
A
#
# COMPACT_ATOMS: atom_id res chain seq x y z
N MET A 1 -44.56 51.65 -40.62
CA MET A 1 -44.73 50.48 -39.73
C MET A 1 -43.36 49.99 -39.32
N PHE A 2 -42.89 50.42 -38.15
CA PHE A 2 -41.65 49.95 -37.56
C PHE A 2 -41.91 48.60 -36.88
N LEU A 3 -41.39 47.52 -37.46
CA LEU A 3 -41.27 46.23 -36.78
C LEU A 3 -39.77 45.93 -36.66
N GLY A 4 -39.23 46.29 -35.51
CA GLY A 4 -37.90 45.87 -35.08
C GLY A 4 -37.90 44.36 -34.85
N THR A 5 -37.14 43.65 -35.66
CA THR A 5 -36.77 42.26 -35.41
C THR A 5 -35.77 42.21 -34.26
N THR A 6 -36.31 41.87 -33.10
CA THR A 6 -35.60 41.44 -31.90
C THR A 6 -34.58 40.35 -32.22
N GLY A 7 -33.36 40.52 -31.68
CA GLY A 7 -32.28 39.55 -31.73
C GLY A 7 -32.75 38.18 -31.25
N LYS A 8 -32.84 37.24 -32.19
CA LYS A 8 -33.07 35.83 -31.90
C LYS A 8 -31.73 35.20 -31.53
N SER A 9 -31.56 35.00 -30.23
CA SER A 9 -31.02 33.80 -29.59
C SER A 9 -30.00 33.01 -30.41
N LEU A 10 -28.70 33.27 -30.18
CA LEU A 10 -27.57 32.42 -30.62
C LEU A 10 -27.47 31.09 -29.85
N THR A 11 -28.58 30.60 -29.31
CA THR A 11 -28.68 29.38 -28.50
C THR A 11 -29.66 28.39 -29.13
N SER A 12 -29.44 27.99 -30.39
CA SER A 12 -30.19 26.86 -30.95
C SER A 12 -29.39 26.08 -32.00
N SER A 13 -28.72 25.00 -31.56
CA SER A 13 -28.54 23.74 -32.32
C SER A 13 -27.61 22.73 -31.64
N SER A 14 -26.91 23.07 -30.55
CA SER A 14 -25.89 22.20 -29.94
C SER A 14 -26.46 20.97 -29.21
N HIS A 15 -27.72 20.96 -28.80
CA HIS A 15 -28.31 19.85 -28.03
C HIS A 15 -28.90 18.71 -28.88
N LEU A 16 -28.89 18.82 -30.21
CA LEU A 16 -29.50 17.84 -31.12
C LEU A 16 -28.49 16.95 -31.87
N LEU A 17 -27.19 17.24 -31.77
CA LEU A 17 -26.16 16.40 -32.35
C LEU A 17 -25.75 15.36 -31.32
N ALA A 18 -25.83 14.07 -31.67
CA ALA A 18 -25.26 13.01 -30.85
C ALA A 18 -23.84 13.42 -30.42
N ALA A 19 -23.55 13.29 -29.13
CA ALA A 19 -22.27 13.64 -28.53
C ALA A 19 -21.19 12.66 -29.03
N THR A 20 -20.78 12.85 -30.28
CA THR A 20 -19.73 12.09 -30.93
C THR A 20 -18.43 12.88 -30.84
N TRP A 21 -17.33 12.15 -30.72
CA TRP A 21 -15.98 12.72 -30.70
C TRP A 21 -15.71 13.65 -31.90
N GLU A 22 -16.21 13.31 -33.09
CA GLU A 22 -16.05 14.13 -34.30
C GLU A 22 -16.72 15.49 -34.19
N ASN A 23 -17.93 15.54 -33.63
CA ASN A 23 -18.65 16.80 -33.41
C ASN A 23 -17.94 17.66 -32.38
N ALA A 24 -17.48 17.05 -31.28
CA ALA A 24 -16.71 17.75 -30.26
C ALA A 24 -15.41 18.34 -30.84
N LEU A 25 -14.68 17.59 -31.66
CA LEU A 25 -13.47 18.08 -32.32
C LEU A 25 -13.76 19.21 -33.32
N LYS A 26 -14.86 19.12 -34.08
CA LYS A 26 -15.28 20.17 -35.02
C LYS A 26 -15.62 21.47 -34.29
N HIS A 27 -16.35 21.37 -33.17
CA HIS A 27 -16.62 22.51 -32.30
C HIS A 27 -15.35 23.10 -31.70
N PHE A 28 -14.43 22.25 -31.23
CA PHE A 28 -13.15 22.71 -30.69
C PHE A 28 -12.32 23.48 -31.72
N ARG A 29 -12.16 22.94 -32.93
CA ARG A 29 -11.46 23.61 -34.05
C ARG A 29 -12.08 24.96 -34.40
N ARG A 30 -13.42 24.99 -34.48
CA ARG A 30 -14.16 26.21 -34.81
C ARG A 30 -13.95 27.28 -33.74
N ALA A 31 -14.06 26.91 -32.46
CA ALA A 31 -13.80 27.83 -31.36
C ALA A 31 -12.38 28.39 -31.40
N LEU A 32 -11.39 27.54 -31.69
CA LEU A 32 -9.99 27.95 -31.77
C LEU A 32 -9.74 28.97 -32.89
N LEU A 33 -10.35 28.76 -34.06
CA LEU A 33 -10.25 29.67 -35.20
C LEU A 33 -11.06 30.97 -35.00
N GLU A 34 -12.27 30.89 -34.44
CA GLU A 34 -13.14 32.05 -34.25
C GLU A 34 -12.68 32.95 -33.10
N CYS A 35 -12.16 32.37 -32.02
CA CYS A 35 -11.68 33.13 -30.87
C CYS A 35 -10.24 33.64 -31.06
N GLY A 36 -9.48 33.07 -32.00
CA GLY A 36 -8.09 33.47 -32.28
C GLY A 36 -7.15 33.35 -31.08
N SER A 37 -7.47 32.50 -30.09
CA SER A 37 -6.61 32.34 -28.92
C SER A 37 -5.33 31.61 -29.31
N PRO A 38 -4.16 32.02 -28.79
CA PRO A 38 -2.94 31.24 -28.97
C PRO A 38 -3.14 29.82 -28.39
N LEU A 39 -2.49 28.85 -29.03
CA LEU A 39 -2.44 27.50 -28.46
C LEU A 39 -1.63 27.54 -27.17
N ASP A 40 -2.13 26.80 -26.18
CA ASP A 40 -1.55 26.75 -24.83
C ASP A 40 -1.86 25.37 -24.22
N ILE A 41 -1.30 25.09 -23.06
CA ILE A 41 -1.39 23.82 -22.35
C ILE A 41 -2.84 23.31 -22.16
N GLU A 42 -3.82 24.20 -21.99
CA GLU A 42 -5.23 23.81 -21.87
C GLU A 42 -5.73 23.10 -23.13
N HIS A 43 -5.28 23.53 -24.31
CA HIS A 43 -5.62 22.92 -25.57
C HIS A 43 -5.04 21.51 -25.68
N SER A 44 -3.82 21.32 -25.19
CA SER A 44 -3.17 20.01 -25.09
C SER A 44 -3.98 19.06 -24.19
N GLN A 45 -4.44 19.56 -23.04
CA GLN A 45 -5.30 18.80 -22.11
C GLN A 45 -6.64 18.41 -22.76
N ARG A 46 -7.33 19.36 -23.40
CA ARG A 46 -8.64 19.12 -24.03
C ARG A 46 -8.55 18.14 -25.20
N ILE A 47 -7.53 18.27 -26.06
CA ILE A 47 -7.28 17.28 -27.11
C ILE A 47 -6.95 15.93 -26.48
N GLY A 48 -6.09 15.86 -25.46
CA GLY A 48 -5.81 14.61 -24.76
C GLY A 48 -7.07 13.91 -24.23
N LEU A 49 -8.00 14.69 -23.64
CA LEU A 49 -9.27 14.17 -23.13
C LEU A 49 -10.17 13.62 -24.24
N LEU A 50 -10.27 14.32 -25.37
CA LEU A 50 -11.08 13.87 -26.51
C LEU A 50 -10.65 12.49 -27.02
N PHE A 51 -9.36 12.13 -26.90
CA PHE A 51 -8.80 10.89 -27.42
C PHE A 51 -8.41 9.86 -26.33
N SER A 52 -8.82 10.05 -25.07
CA SER A 52 -8.29 9.24 -23.96
C SER A 52 -8.69 7.76 -24.02
N GLN A 53 -9.88 7.43 -24.53
CA GLN A 53 -10.46 6.07 -24.51
C GLN A 53 -10.31 5.27 -25.83
N HIS A 54 -9.23 5.51 -26.59
CA HIS A 54 -9.00 4.96 -27.95
C HIS A 54 -10.07 5.36 -28.96
N VAL A 55 -10.87 6.37 -28.63
CA VAL A 55 -11.89 6.92 -29.51
C VAL A 55 -11.22 7.93 -30.43
N GLY A 56 -11.58 7.89 -31.72
CA GLY A 56 -11.14 8.87 -32.71
C GLY A 56 -10.03 8.39 -33.64
N ASN A 57 -9.56 9.32 -34.48
CA ASN A 57 -8.63 9.02 -35.57
C ASN A 57 -7.17 9.25 -35.15
N THR A 58 -6.34 8.20 -35.17
CA THR A 58 -4.91 8.27 -34.83
C THR A 58 -4.13 9.29 -35.66
N ASN A 59 -4.43 9.43 -36.96
CA ASN A 59 -3.77 10.41 -37.81
C ASN A 59 -4.14 11.84 -37.43
N GLU A 60 -5.36 12.04 -36.95
CA GLU A 60 -5.82 13.34 -36.46
C GLU A 60 -5.11 13.71 -35.16
N LEU A 61 -4.99 12.78 -34.21
CA LEU A 61 -4.21 12.98 -32.98
C LEU A 61 -2.75 13.30 -33.29
N LYS A 62 -2.15 12.60 -34.27
CA LYS A 62 -0.78 12.84 -34.70
C LYS A 62 -0.59 14.23 -35.33
N ARG A 63 -1.59 14.74 -36.06
CA ARG A 63 -1.59 16.12 -36.57
C ARG A 63 -1.60 17.13 -35.43
N TRP A 64 -2.47 16.95 -34.43
CA TRP A 64 -2.46 17.81 -33.24
C TRP A 64 -1.12 17.77 -32.52
N ALA A 65 -0.54 16.57 -32.35
CA ALA A 65 0.79 16.43 -31.77
C ALA A 65 1.86 17.21 -32.57
N SER A 66 1.83 17.16 -33.91
CA SER A 66 2.76 17.93 -34.73
C SER A 66 2.54 19.44 -34.64
N ILE A 67 1.29 19.89 -34.45
CA ILE A 67 0.99 21.31 -34.24
C ILE A 67 1.53 21.76 -32.88
N PHE A 68 1.32 20.98 -31.82
CA PHE A 68 1.87 21.30 -30.49
C PHE A 68 3.40 21.32 -30.49
N ASP A 69 4.04 20.42 -31.24
CA ASP A 69 5.50 20.42 -31.45
C ASP A 69 5.98 21.67 -32.21
N ALA A 70 5.30 22.05 -33.29
CA ALA A 70 5.67 23.22 -34.09
C ALA A 70 5.48 24.54 -33.33
N GLU A 71 4.40 24.64 -32.54
CA GLU A 71 4.05 25.82 -31.75
C GLU A 71 4.67 25.82 -30.34
N ALA A 72 5.54 24.84 -30.04
CA ALA A 72 6.19 24.65 -28.74
C ALA A 72 5.23 24.66 -27.54
N VAL A 73 4.03 24.07 -27.71
CA VAL A 73 2.99 24.02 -26.68
C VAL A 73 3.36 22.95 -25.63
N PRO A 74 3.47 23.32 -24.34
CA PRO A 74 3.73 22.34 -23.27
C PRO A 74 2.69 21.21 -23.29
N THR A 75 3.16 19.97 -23.13
CA THR A 75 2.30 18.78 -23.16
C THR A 75 1.84 18.34 -21.79
N THR A 76 0.62 17.77 -21.72
CA THR A 76 0.03 17.26 -20.49
C THR A 76 0.01 15.74 -20.41
N ALA A 77 -0.26 15.22 -19.22
CA ALA A 77 -0.46 13.78 -19.00
C ALA A 77 -1.50 13.15 -19.95
N LEU A 78 -2.61 13.84 -20.25
CA LEU A 78 -3.67 13.30 -21.11
C LEU A 78 -3.23 13.15 -22.56
N ILE A 79 -2.52 14.12 -23.14
CA ILE A 79 -2.10 14.00 -24.54
C ILE A 79 -1.07 12.88 -24.72
N LEU A 80 -0.15 12.75 -23.75
CA LEU A 80 0.84 11.66 -23.74
C LEU A 80 0.15 10.31 -23.64
N LYS A 81 -0.83 10.18 -22.74
CA LYS A 81 -1.64 8.97 -22.59
C LYS A 81 -2.42 8.64 -23.86
N ALA A 82 -3.10 9.61 -24.45
CA ALA A 82 -3.84 9.44 -25.70
C ALA A 82 -2.93 8.94 -26.83
N LEU A 83 -1.73 9.52 -26.98
CA LEU A 83 -0.78 9.10 -28.00
C LEU A 83 -0.30 7.67 -27.81
N VAL A 84 0.04 7.28 -26.59
CA VAL A 84 0.36 5.88 -26.27
C VAL A 84 -0.86 4.99 -26.54
N ASN A 85 -2.07 5.47 -26.23
CA ASN A 85 -3.27 4.70 -26.43
C ASN A 85 -3.58 4.42 -27.91
N HIS A 86 -3.22 5.35 -28.78
CA HIS A 86 -3.31 5.24 -30.24
C HIS A 86 -2.03 4.66 -30.88
N GLY A 87 -1.13 4.07 -30.11
CA GLY A 87 0.08 3.41 -30.61
C GLY A 87 1.17 4.35 -31.14
N GLN A 88 1.04 5.66 -30.92
CA GLN A 88 2.01 6.69 -31.32
C GLN A 88 2.98 7.03 -30.19
N TRP A 89 3.52 6.01 -29.52
CA TRP A 89 4.35 6.22 -28.33
C TRP A 89 5.66 6.98 -28.62
N GLN A 90 6.25 6.83 -29.82
CA GLN A 90 7.44 7.61 -30.21
C GLN A 90 7.11 9.11 -30.27
N THR A 91 5.92 9.46 -30.77
CA THR A 91 5.44 10.84 -30.80
C THR A 91 5.20 11.37 -29.38
N ALA A 92 4.70 10.53 -28.47
CA ALA A 92 4.56 10.91 -27.07
C ALA A 92 5.93 11.21 -26.43
N VAL A 93 6.95 10.37 -26.67
CA VAL A 93 8.32 10.62 -26.18
C VAL A 93 8.90 11.91 -26.75
N LYS A 94 8.70 12.17 -28.05
CA LYS A 94 9.14 13.42 -28.67
C LYS A 94 8.46 14.64 -28.05
N LEU A 95 7.15 14.58 -27.82
CA LEU A 95 6.40 15.67 -27.21
C LEU A 95 6.74 15.92 -25.74
N LEU A 96 7.21 14.90 -25.03
CA LEU A 96 7.74 15.07 -23.69
C LEU A 96 8.98 15.99 -23.70
N GLU A 97 9.74 16.04 -24.81
CA GLU A 97 10.92 16.90 -24.93
C GLU A 97 10.60 18.39 -24.86
N LEU A 98 9.38 18.80 -25.25
CA LEU A 98 8.92 20.19 -25.12
C LEU A 98 8.84 20.64 -23.66
N ASN A 99 8.70 19.69 -22.73
CA ASN A 99 8.65 19.97 -21.31
C ASN A 99 10.02 19.89 -20.62
N LYS A 100 11.15 19.70 -21.34
CA LYS A 100 12.49 19.53 -20.71
C LYS A 100 12.85 20.66 -19.75
N GLU A 101 12.57 21.90 -20.14
CA GLU A 101 12.84 23.10 -19.32
C GLU A 101 11.78 23.32 -18.26
N SER A 102 10.57 22.82 -18.50
CA SER A 102 9.49 22.89 -17.51
C SER A 102 9.82 22.02 -16.30
N GLY A 103 9.42 22.47 -15.11
CA GLY A 103 9.57 21.70 -13.88
C GLY A 103 8.89 20.32 -13.89
N VAL A 104 7.99 20.06 -14.84
CA VAL A 104 7.08 18.89 -14.88
C VAL A 104 7.57 17.67 -15.65
N ALA A 105 8.75 17.75 -16.31
CA ALA A 105 9.24 16.63 -17.13
C ALA A 105 9.36 15.32 -16.34
N CYS A 106 9.73 15.38 -15.06
CA CYS A 106 9.88 14.22 -14.19
C CYS A 106 8.52 13.53 -13.94
N GLU A 107 7.51 14.31 -13.56
CA GLU A 107 6.14 13.85 -13.31
C GLU A 107 5.51 13.27 -14.57
N LEU A 108 5.65 13.97 -15.70
CA LEU A 108 5.14 13.51 -17.00
C LEU A 108 5.86 12.25 -17.50
N SER A 109 7.16 12.11 -17.23
CA SER A 109 7.93 10.90 -17.58
C SER A 109 7.40 9.68 -16.86
N GLU A 110 7.03 9.82 -15.60
CA GLU A 110 6.43 8.72 -14.84
C GLU A 110 5.03 8.36 -15.36
N VAL A 111 4.18 9.35 -15.67
CA VAL A 111 2.86 9.11 -16.29
C VAL A 111 3.01 8.38 -17.64
N LEU A 112 3.93 8.86 -18.48
CA LEU A 112 4.24 8.21 -19.75
C LEU A 112 4.76 6.78 -19.52
N GLY A 113 5.64 6.61 -18.53
CA GLY A 113 6.18 5.33 -18.11
C GLY A 113 5.08 4.32 -17.71
N GLN A 114 4.08 4.77 -16.96
CA GLN A 114 2.90 3.96 -16.60
C GLN A 114 2.13 3.53 -17.85
N CYS A 115 1.85 4.46 -18.77
CA CYS A 115 1.13 4.19 -20.01
C CYS A 115 1.87 3.20 -20.92
N LEU A 116 3.19 3.38 -21.07
CA LEU A 116 4.04 2.48 -21.86
C LEU A 116 4.03 1.06 -21.29
N VAL A 117 4.17 0.91 -19.97
CA VAL A 117 4.09 -0.40 -19.31
C VAL A 117 2.72 -1.05 -19.54
N ALA A 118 1.62 -0.29 -19.44
CA ALA A 118 0.27 -0.80 -19.68
C ALA A 118 0.08 -1.35 -21.10
N ARG A 119 0.84 -0.82 -22.08
CA ARG A 119 0.86 -1.30 -23.47
C ARG A 119 1.94 -2.35 -23.76
N GLY A 120 2.60 -2.89 -22.73
CA GLY A 120 3.66 -3.87 -22.90
C GLY A 120 4.99 -3.31 -23.38
N LEU A 121 5.13 -1.98 -23.49
CA LEU A 121 6.34 -1.28 -23.94
C LEU A 121 7.29 -0.93 -22.79
N TRP A 122 7.43 -1.82 -21.80
CA TRP A 122 8.17 -1.57 -20.57
C TRP A 122 9.67 -1.27 -20.80
N GLN A 123 10.27 -1.79 -21.88
CA GLN A 123 11.66 -1.48 -22.24
C GLN A 123 11.83 0.01 -22.57
N GLN A 124 10.83 0.61 -23.21
CA GLN A 124 10.88 2.05 -23.54
C GLN A 124 10.71 2.90 -22.30
N THR A 125 9.96 2.43 -21.29
CA THR A 125 9.90 3.09 -19.98
C THR A 125 11.29 3.20 -19.34
N LEU A 126 12.15 2.18 -19.46
CA LEU A 126 13.52 2.28 -18.95
C LEU A 126 14.38 3.27 -19.74
N LYS A 127 14.17 3.38 -21.07
CA LYS A 127 14.87 4.38 -21.89
C LYS A 127 14.45 5.83 -21.58
N LEU A 128 13.31 6.05 -20.92
CA LEU A 128 12.97 7.38 -20.41
C LEU A 128 13.97 7.85 -19.32
N ALA A 129 14.71 6.94 -18.70
CA ALA A 129 15.78 7.32 -17.77
C ALA A 129 16.88 8.12 -18.49
N ASP A 130 17.27 7.71 -19.70
CA ASP A 130 18.28 8.42 -20.51
C ASP A 130 17.82 9.86 -20.81
N PHE A 131 16.53 10.02 -21.14
CA PHE A 131 15.91 11.33 -21.33
C PHE A 131 15.99 12.22 -20.08
N LEU A 132 15.72 11.65 -18.90
CA LEU A 132 15.78 12.40 -17.63
C LEU A 132 17.23 12.72 -17.23
N GLN A 133 18.18 11.85 -17.55
CA GLN A 133 19.58 12.03 -17.21
C GLN A 133 20.22 13.21 -17.95
N CYS A 134 19.88 13.42 -19.23
CA CYS A 134 20.32 14.60 -19.98
C CYS A 134 19.93 15.95 -19.32
N ARG A 135 18.95 15.96 -18.41
CA ARG A 135 18.58 17.15 -17.65
C ARG A 135 19.47 17.37 -16.42
N HIS A 136 19.92 16.28 -15.79
CA HIS A 136 20.67 16.35 -14.54
C HIS A 136 22.11 16.84 -14.70
N ASP A 137 22.70 16.69 -15.89
CA ASP A 137 24.04 17.22 -16.17
C ASP A 137 24.13 18.76 -16.08
N VAL A 138 23.00 19.46 -15.96
CA VAL A 138 22.93 20.93 -15.86
C VAL A 138 22.77 21.42 -14.40
N ALA A 139 22.52 20.56 -13.41
CA ALA A 139 22.32 20.99 -12.02
C ALA A 139 23.12 20.15 -11.01
N PRO A 140 23.97 20.77 -10.16
CA PRO A 140 24.67 20.04 -9.11
C PRO A 140 23.64 19.56 -8.07
N SER A 141 23.53 18.23 -7.96
CA SER A 141 22.73 17.53 -6.96
C SER A 141 23.15 17.93 -5.54
N GLU A 142 22.28 18.67 -4.86
CA GLU A 142 22.37 18.86 -3.41
C GLU A 142 22.25 17.49 -2.73
N LYS A 143 23.39 17.03 -2.21
CA LYS A 143 23.50 15.87 -1.33
C LYS A 143 22.76 16.17 -0.02
N GLY A 144 21.51 15.78 0.03
CA GLY A 144 20.75 15.78 1.28
C GLY A 144 19.46 14.98 1.14
N LEU A 145 19.44 13.77 1.71
CA LEU A 145 18.20 13.16 2.20
C LEU A 145 17.74 13.97 3.42
N ALA A 146 17.41 15.24 3.22
CA ALA A 146 16.72 16.06 4.19
C ALA A 146 15.24 16.08 3.82
N LEU A 147 14.41 15.79 4.81
CA LEU A 147 12.96 15.93 4.81
C LEU A 147 12.49 17.10 3.94
N SER A 148 11.81 16.79 2.84
CA SER A 148 10.65 17.61 2.47
C SER A 148 9.58 17.30 3.52
N ASN A 149 9.52 18.16 4.52
CA ASN A 149 8.37 18.25 5.40
C ASN A 149 7.10 18.27 4.55
N THR A 150 6.26 17.28 4.80
CA THR A 150 4.82 17.36 4.58
C THR A 150 4.31 18.69 5.13
N SER A 151 3.47 19.36 4.34
CA SER A 151 2.72 20.57 4.70
C SER A 151 3.55 21.83 4.90
N LEU A 152 3.98 22.44 3.80
CA LEU A 152 3.90 23.88 3.56
C LEU A 152 4.01 24.06 2.05
N LEU A 153 2.92 24.55 1.44
CA LEU A 153 2.81 25.01 0.04
C LEU A 153 4.19 25.31 -0.55
N SER A 154 4.74 24.34 -1.27
CA SER A 154 6.01 24.59 -1.94
C SER A 154 5.71 25.64 -3.00
N THR A 155 6.46 26.73 -2.99
CA THR A 155 6.32 27.87 -3.90
C THR A 155 6.39 27.52 -5.39
N ARG A 156 6.60 26.24 -5.75
CA ARG A 156 6.36 25.67 -7.07
C ARG A 156 4.88 25.64 -7.49
N GLU A 157 3.94 25.68 -6.54
CA GLU A 157 2.50 25.49 -6.76
C GLU A 157 1.77 26.67 -7.42
N ARG A 158 2.42 27.81 -7.66
CA ARG A 158 1.77 29.00 -8.26
C ARG A 158 1.77 29.04 -9.80
N ASN A 159 2.30 28.02 -10.47
CA ASN A 159 2.24 27.98 -11.93
C ASN A 159 1.07 27.09 -12.37
N ASP A 160 -0.03 27.70 -12.81
CA ASP A 160 -1.22 27.01 -13.31
C ASP A 160 -0.88 26.00 -14.41
N THR A 161 0.13 26.30 -15.25
CA THR A 161 0.60 25.37 -16.28
C THR A 161 1.22 24.10 -15.69
N HIS A 162 1.99 24.21 -14.59
CA HIS A 162 2.51 23.05 -13.88
C HIS A 162 1.37 22.21 -13.30
N GLN A 163 0.41 22.85 -12.61
CA GLN A 163 -0.70 22.14 -12.02
C GLN A 163 -1.54 21.42 -13.09
N MET A 164 -1.86 22.07 -14.20
CA MET A 164 -2.67 21.46 -15.24
C MET A 164 -1.95 20.31 -15.96
N ALA A 165 -0.62 20.35 -16.08
CA ALA A 165 0.16 19.25 -16.68
C ALA A 165 0.24 18.01 -15.78
N SER A 166 0.50 18.20 -14.48
CA SER A 166 0.98 17.13 -13.59
C SER A 166 0.04 16.80 -12.42
N ASN A 167 -0.84 17.71 -12.01
CA ASN A 167 -1.68 17.50 -10.83
C ASN A 167 -2.80 16.48 -11.16
N PRO A 168 -2.88 15.35 -10.43
CA PRO A 168 -3.92 14.34 -10.63
C PRO A 168 -5.34 14.89 -10.56
N ALA A 169 -5.57 16.00 -9.85
CA ALA A 169 -6.88 16.65 -9.75
C ALA A 169 -7.46 17.05 -11.11
N PHE A 170 -6.62 17.36 -12.11
CA PHE A 170 -7.04 17.71 -13.48
C PHE A 170 -7.21 16.48 -14.40
N LEU A 171 -6.89 15.28 -13.90
CA LEU A 171 -7.16 14.02 -14.57
C LEU A 171 -8.48 13.43 -14.06
N PRO A 172 -9.38 12.97 -14.95
CA PRO A 172 -10.51 12.15 -14.56
C PRO A 172 -10.04 10.93 -13.75
N GLU A 173 -10.83 10.48 -12.77
CA GLU A 173 -10.41 9.40 -11.87
C GLU A 173 -10.10 8.10 -12.62
N GLU A 174 -10.83 7.84 -13.71
CA GLU A 174 -10.63 6.69 -14.59
C GLU A 174 -9.28 6.75 -15.33
N GLU A 175 -8.75 7.96 -15.49
CA GLU A 175 -7.50 8.18 -16.20
C GLU A 175 -6.27 8.13 -15.29
N ARG A 176 -6.45 8.17 -13.96
CA ARG A 176 -5.37 8.12 -12.96
C ARG A 176 -4.84 6.69 -12.81
N ALA A 177 -3.57 6.47 -13.10
CA ALA A 177 -2.94 5.18 -12.85
C ALA A 177 -2.53 5.03 -11.38
N THR A 178 -2.69 3.82 -10.85
CA THR A 178 -2.48 3.52 -9.42
C THR A 178 -1.08 2.97 -9.08
N TYR A 179 -0.30 2.61 -10.09
CA TYR A 179 1.01 1.97 -9.91
C TYR A 179 2.14 2.83 -10.47
N CYS A 180 3.38 2.56 -10.04
CA CYS A 180 4.55 3.25 -10.59
C CYS A 180 5.09 2.56 -11.86
N GLY A 181 5.18 3.31 -12.95
CA GLY A 181 5.63 2.86 -14.27
C GLY A 181 7.07 2.37 -14.24
N PHE A 182 7.99 3.16 -13.70
CA PHE A 182 9.40 2.78 -13.57
C PHE A 182 9.59 1.50 -12.75
N ILE A 183 8.93 1.38 -11.59
CA ILE A 183 8.98 0.16 -10.77
C ILE A 183 8.51 -1.06 -11.58
N SER A 184 7.40 -0.90 -12.29
CA SER A 184 6.79 -1.97 -13.08
C SER A 184 7.65 -2.38 -14.28
N ALA A 185 8.45 -1.46 -14.81
CA ALA A 185 9.41 -1.73 -15.87
C ALA A 185 10.63 -2.49 -15.33
N VAL A 186 11.20 -2.06 -14.20
CA VAL A 186 12.32 -2.77 -13.55
C VAL A 186 11.90 -4.18 -13.14
N ALA A 187 10.71 -4.35 -12.57
CA ALA A 187 10.19 -5.66 -12.17
C ALA A 187 10.08 -6.65 -13.36
N ARG A 188 9.76 -6.15 -14.55
CA ARG A 188 9.72 -6.95 -15.79
C ARG A 188 11.10 -7.23 -16.37
N ALA A 189 12.03 -6.29 -16.24
CA ALA A 189 13.40 -6.44 -16.72
C ALA A 189 14.22 -7.45 -15.88
N TYR A 190 13.98 -7.48 -14.57
CA TYR A 190 14.74 -8.29 -13.61
C TYR A 190 13.82 -9.17 -12.75
N PRO A 191 13.08 -10.11 -13.35
CA PRO A 191 12.05 -10.88 -12.66
C PRO A 191 12.64 -11.91 -11.67
N LEU A 192 13.87 -12.36 -11.89
CA LEU A 192 14.48 -13.41 -11.08
C LEU A 192 15.10 -12.83 -9.80
N LYS A 193 15.11 -13.64 -8.75
CA LYS A 193 15.77 -13.28 -7.48
C LYS A 193 17.25 -13.02 -7.67
N ARG A 194 17.95 -13.81 -8.50
CA ARG A 194 19.40 -13.69 -8.72
C ARG A 194 19.82 -12.31 -9.28
N ASP A 195 18.92 -11.62 -9.96
CA ASP A 195 19.18 -10.33 -10.61
C ASP A 195 18.84 -9.13 -9.68
N TRP A 196 18.68 -9.37 -8.37
CA TRP A 196 18.29 -8.34 -7.42
C TRP A 196 19.28 -7.18 -7.33
N LYS A 197 20.59 -7.45 -7.45
CA LYS A 197 21.63 -6.40 -7.37
C LYS A 197 21.47 -5.39 -8.50
N GLU A 198 21.25 -5.89 -9.71
CA GLU A 198 21.09 -5.04 -10.89
C GLU A 198 19.77 -4.26 -10.84
N ALA A 199 18.69 -4.91 -10.40
CA ALA A 199 17.41 -4.23 -10.16
C ALA A 199 17.57 -3.10 -9.12
N VAL A 200 18.26 -3.35 -8.01
CA VAL A 200 18.52 -2.36 -6.95
C VAL A 200 19.38 -1.21 -7.45
N ARG A 201 20.40 -1.49 -8.27
CA ARG A 201 21.26 -0.48 -8.90
C ARG A 201 20.42 0.46 -9.78
N ILE A 202 19.65 -0.09 -10.70
CA ILE A 202 18.82 0.70 -11.61
C ILE A 202 17.73 1.50 -10.88
N LEU A 203 17.11 0.94 -9.85
CA LEU A 203 16.16 1.69 -9.01
C LEU A 203 16.84 2.87 -8.31
N HIS A 204 18.07 2.69 -7.84
CA HIS A 204 18.82 3.75 -7.19
C HIS A 204 19.20 4.87 -8.17
N ASP A 205 19.58 4.52 -9.40
CA ASP A 205 19.88 5.49 -10.45
C ASP A 205 18.61 6.28 -10.82
N LEU A 206 17.48 5.59 -10.99
CA LEU A 206 16.17 6.22 -11.26
C LEU A 206 15.72 7.16 -10.13
N GLU A 207 15.99 6.83 -8.85
CA GLU A 207 15.67 7.70 -7.71
C GLU A 207 16.32 9.08 -7.78
N GLN A 208 17.42 9.23 -8.53
CA GLN A 208 18.09 10.53 -8.70
C GLN A 208 17.45 11.38 -9.80
N LEU A 209 16.63 10.80 -10.66
CA LEU A 209 16.16 11.41 -11.91
C LEU A 209 14.67 11.82 -11.89
N VAL A 210 13.94 11.44 -10.85
CA VAL A 210 12.47 11.58 -10.78
C VAL A 210 12.01 12.56 -9.68
N ASP A 211 10.72 12.89 -9.69
CA ASP A 211 10.09 13.73 -8.68
C ASP A 211 10.05 13.06 -7.29
N GLY A 212 9.76 13.86 -6.26
CA GLY A 212 9.80 13.42 -4.86
C GLY A 212 8.76 12.34 -4.50
N GLU A 213 7.61 12.28 -5.18
CA GLU A 213 6.63 11.22 -4.95
C GLU A 213 7.09 9.91 -5.57
N THR A 214 7.51 9.95 -6.84
CA THR A 214 8.02 8.77 -7.55
C THR A 214 9.29 8.23 -6.90
N LYS A 215 10.18 9.11 -6.43
CA LYS A 215 11.39 8.74 -5.67
C LYS A 215 11.04 7.92 -4.42
N ARG A 216 10.00 8.31 -3.67
CA ARG A 216 9.57 7.55 -2.49
C ARG A 216 9.04 6.16 -2.84
N LYS A 217 8.28 6.04 -3.95
CA LYS A 217 7.79 4.74 -4.45
C LYS A 217 8.95 3.84 -4.87
N LEU A 218 9.89 4.37 -5.66
CA LEU A 218 11.10 3.66 -6.09
C LEU A 218 11.93 3.19 -4.89
N TYR A 219 12.13 4.09 -3.93
CA TYR A 219 12.86 3.78 -2.70
C TYR A 219 12.23 2.63 -1.91
N ALA A 220 10.92 2.66 -1.71
CA ALA A 220 10.20 1.59 -1.04
C ALA A 220 10.36 0.24 -1.75
N TYR A 221 10.30 0.23 -3.08
CA TYR A 221 10.48 -0.99 -3.87
C TYR A 221 11.93 -1.47 -3.88
N ARG A 222 12.91 -0.56 -3.91
CA ARG A 222 14.33 -0.89 -3.79
C ARG A 222 14.64 -1.56 -2.46
N ILE A 223 14.10 -1.03 -1.36
CA ILE A 223 14.19 -1.67 -0.04
C ILE A 223 13.51 -3.04 -0.05
N ALA A 224 12.31 -3.17 -0.64
CA ALA A 224 11.65 -4.46 -0.75
C ALA A 224 12.50 -5.52 -1.49
N ARG A 225 13.18 -5.15 -2.59
CA ARG A 225 14.12 -6.04 -3.31
C ARG A 225 15.32 -6.44 -2.45
N LEU A 226 15.91 -5.48 -1.73
CA LEU A 226 17.01 -5.75 -0.79
C LEU A 226 16.63 -6.76 0.30
N VAL A 227 15.41 -6.66 0.82
CA VAL A 227 14.90 -7.54 1.89
C VAL A 227 14.50 -8.91 1.37
N HIS A 228 13.58 -8.97 0.39
CA HIS A 228 12.96 -10.23 -0.01
C HIS A 228 13.82 -11.09 -0.94
N ASP A 229 14.70 -10.46 -1.74
CA ASP A 229 15.55 -11.15 -2.70
C ASP A 229 17.02 -11.14 -2.30
N GLY A 230 17.50 -10.00 -1.79
CA GLY A 230 18.89 -9.86 -1.33
C GLY A 230 19.16 -10.33 0.10
N GLN A 231 18.13 -10.51 0.93
CA GLN A 231 18.24 -10.85 2.36
C GLN A 231 19.18 -9.93 3.14
N ALA A 232 19.29 -8.66 2.74
CA ALA A 232 20.20 -7.68 3.33
C ALA A 232 19.65 -7.08 4.64
N TYR A 233 19.16 -7.93 5.56
CA TYR A 233 18.35 -7.52 6.71
C TYR A 233 19.08 -6.53 7.63
N LYS A 234 20.32 -6.83 8.02
CA LYS A 234 21.11 -5.97 8.93
C LYS A 234 21.32 -4.57 8.33
N ASN A 235 21.71 -4.51 7.05
CA ASN A 235 21.93 -3.23 6.36
C ASN A 235 20.65 -2.38 6.32
N VAL A 236 19.49 -3.01 6.11
CA VAL A 236 18.20 -2.30 6.10
C VAL A 236 17.82 -1.83 7.51
N ILE A 237 18.08 -2.63 8.54
CA ILE A 237 17.85 -2.23 9.94
C ILE A 237 18.72 -1.02 10.30
N GLU A 238 20.02 -1.04 9.99
CA GLU A 238 20.91 0.10 10.23
C GLU A 238 20.42 1.35 9.51
N LYS A 239 20.04 1.22 8.24
CA LYS A 239 19.51 2.32 7.44
C LYS A 239 18.23 2.91 8.04
N SER A 240 17.35 2.08 8.59
CA SER A 240 16.10 2.52 9.21
C SER A 240 16.28 3.40 10.45
N ARG A 241 17.43 3.33 11.12
CA ARG A 241 17.73 4.16 12.30
C ARG A 241 18.01 5.61 11.91
N CYS A 242 18.58 5.83 10.73
CA CYS A 242 18.96 7.15 10.23
C CYS A 242 17.87 7.79 9.36
N GLU A 243 16.96 6.99 8.79
CA GLU A 243 16.02 7.47 7.78
C GLU A 243 14.57 7.54 8.26
N LEU A 244 14.04 8.77 8.29
CA LEU A 244 12.66 9.07 8.69
C LEU A 244 11.59 8.42 7.81
N GLY A 245 11.91 8.01 6.58
CA GLY A 245 10.96 7.33 5.69
C GLY A 245 10.37 6.04 6.28
N PHE A 246 11.14 5.36 7.14
CA PHE A 246 10.69 4.18 7.88
C PHE A 246 9.67 4.49 8.98
N ARG A 247 9.38 5.76 9.28
CA ARG A 247 8.34 6.14 10.25
C ARG A 247 7.02 6.54 9.61
N THR A 248 7.03 6.84 8.31
CA THR A 248 5.88 7.45 7.61
C THR A 248 5.33 6.60 6.48
N SER A 249 6.07 5.59 6.00
CA SER A 249 5.65 4.73 4.89
C SER A 249 5.27 3.32 5.36
N PRO A 250 4.00 2.90 5.25
CA PRO A 250 3.58 1.54 5.58
C PRO A 250 4.38 0.47 4.82
N SER A 251 4.72 0.74 3.55
CA SER A 251 5.50 -0.20 2.74
C SER A 251 6.93 -0.40 3.26
N LEU A 252 7.59 0.68 3.70
CA LEU A 252 8.93 0.57 4.30
C LEU A 252 8.88 -0.13 5.66
N VAL A 253 7.87 0.16 6.49
CA VAL A 253 7.71 -0.50 7.80
C VAL A 253 7.40 -1.99 7.63
N ARG A 254 6.64 -2.41 6.61
CA ARG A 254 6.45 -3.85 6.30
C ARG A 254 7.78 -4.54 5.98
N SER A 255 8.62 -3.92 5.16
CA SER A 255 9.95 -4.44 4.85
C SER A 255 10.84 -4.50 6.09
N LEU A 256 10.78 -3.47 6.95
CA LEU A 256 11.52 -3.45 8.22
C LEU A 256 11.02 -4.52 9.20
N LEU A 257 9.71 -4.73 9.30
CA LEU A 257 9.13 -5.80 10.10
C LEU A 257 9.62 -7.18 9.61
N HIS A 258 9.69 -7.38 8.29
CA HIS A 258 10.26 -8.62 7.75
C HIS A 258 11.73 -8.79 8.14
N CYS A 259 12.53 -7.72 8.12
CA CYS A 259 13.91 -7.77 8.62
C CYS A 259 13.96 -8.14 10.11
N ALA A 260 13.16 -7.46 10.94
CA ALA A 260 13.12 -7.68 12.38
C ALA A 260 12.76 -9.13 12.74
N ILE A 261 11.76 -9.68 12.04
CA ILE A 261 11.38 -11.09 12.18
C ILE A 261 12.52 -12.01 11.78
N ALA A 262 13.18 -11.73 10.65
CA ALA A 262 14.27 -12.58 10.14
C ALA A 262 15.53 -12.54 11.02
N THR A 263 15.74 -11.45 11.77
CA THR A 263 16.85 -11.31 12.74
C THR A 263 16.45 -11.64 14.17
N SER A 264 15.22 -12.11 14.40
CA SER A 264 14.65 -12.37 15.73
C SER A 264 14.72 -11.18 16.70
N ASP A 265 14.64 -9.95 16.20
CA ASP A 265 14.66 -8.74 17.04
C ASP A 265 13.24 -8.46 17.57
N CYS A 266 12.94 -8.91 18.79
CA CYS A 266 11.62 -8.80 19.41
C CYS A 266 11.19 -7.33 19.61
N SER A 267 12.12 -6.48 20.07
CA SER A 267 11.86 -5.05 20.32
C SER A 267 11.51 -4.32 19.03
N LEU A 268 12.31 -4.52 17.97
CA LEU A 268 12.04 -3.91 16.67
C LEU A 268 10.75 -4.46 16.04
N THR A 269 10.48 -5.75 16.21
CA THR A 269 9.23 -6.39 15.75
C THR A 269 8.02 -5.71 16.40
N MET A 270 8.04 -5.49 17.72
CA MET A 270 6.97 -4.79 18.44
C MET A 270 6.79 -3.35 17.98
N ASN A 271 7.89 -2.61 17.82
CA ASN A 271 7.84 -1.23 17.34
C ASN A 271 7.25 -1.13 15.92
N CYS A 272 7.64 -2.04 15.02
CA CYS A 272 7.10 -2.08 13.66
C CYS A 272 5.62 -2.47 13.64
N LEU A 273 5.19 -3.45 14.44
CA LEU A 273 3.78 -3.83 14.52
C LEU A 273 2.91 -2.68 15.04
N LYS A 274 3.31 -2.02 16.13
CA LYS A 274 2.57 -0.88 16.69
C LYS A 274 2.40 0.22 15.64
N LEU A 275 3.50 0.56 14.95
CA LEU A 275 3.49 1.59 13.92
C LEU A 275 2.61 1.18 12.72
N LEU A 276 2.70 -0.07 12.25
CA LEU A 276 1.83 -0.57 11.18
C LEU A 276 0.36 -0.49 11.56
N CYS A 277 0.00 -0.91 12.77
CA CYS A 277 -1.39 -0.87 13.23
C CYS A 277 -1.94 0.56 13.28
N SER A 278 -1.11 1.57 13.56
CA SER A 278 -1.54 2.98 13.53
C SER A 278 -1.87 3.53 12.13
N PHE A 279 -1.39 2.89 11.06
CA PHE A 279 -1.73 3.30 9.69
C PHE A 279 -3.09 2.77 9.21
N GLY A 280 -3.75 1.92 10.00
CA GLY A 280 -5.07 1.35 9.69
C GLY A 280 -5.04 -0.14 9.29
N PRO A 281 -6.21 -0.75 9.06
CA PRO A 281 -6.39 -2.21 9.03
C PRO A 281 -5.72 -2.90 7.83
N THR A 282 -5.38 -2.17 6.76
CA THR A 282 -4.72 -2.71 5.55
C THR A 282 -3.20 -2.57 5.58
N ALA A 283 -2.65 -1.94 6.63
CA ALA A 283 -1.23 -1.68 6.72
C ALA A 283 -0.40 -2.93 7.03
N VAL A 284 -0.93 -3.90 7.75
CA VAL A 284 -0.23 -5.17 8.03
C VAL A 284 -0.94 -6.33 7.36
N SER A 285 -0.18 -7.20 6.67
CA SER A 285 -0.76 -8.42 6.10
C SER A 285 -0.95 -9.48 7.18
N VAL A 286 -2.03 -10.25 7.07
CA VAL A 286 -2.35 -11.37 8.00
C VAL A 286 -1.14 -12.26 8.22
N ARG A 287 -0.48 -12.71 7.14
CA ARG A 287 0.68 -13.60 7.23
C ARG A 287 1.85 -12.98 8.00
N LEU A 288 2.13 -11.71 7.78
CA LEU A 288 3.24 -11.02 8.45
C LEU A 288 2.93 -10.80 9.94
N PHE A 289 1.69 -10.42 10.26
CA PHE A 289 1.21 -10.29 11.63
C PHE A 289 1.32 -11.61 12.40
N GLU A 290 0.82 -12.70 11.82
CA GLU A 290 0.89 -14.03 12.44
C GLU A 290 2.34 -14.50 12.65
N THR A 291 3.23 -14.22 11.70
CA THR A 291 4.64 -14.60 11.81
C THR A 291 5.33 -13.83 12.94
N ALA A 292 5.04 -12.53 13.07
CA ALA A 292 5.53 -11.72 14.17
C ALA A 292 5.00 -12.23 15.53
N CYS A 293 3.70 -12.56 15.62
CA CYS A 293 3.13 -13.12 16.84
C CYS A 293 3.79 -14.46 17.22
N ARG A 294 4.04 -15.34 16.24
CA ARG A 294 4.77 -16.61 16.48
C ARG A 294 6.15 -16.36 17.07
N LEU A 295 6.91 -15.41 16.50
CA LEU A 295 8.23 -15.05 16.99
C LEU A 295 8.16 -14.60 18.45
N LEU A 296 7.27 -13.66 18.78
CA LEU A 296 7.20 -13.05 20.10
C LEU A 296 6.74 -14.03 21.18
N VAL A 297 5.74 -14.87 20.87
CA VAL A 297 5.22 -15.89 21.81
C VAL A 297 6.21 -17.03 22.02
N SER A 298 7.09 -17.30 21.04
CA SER A 298 8.06 -18.39 21.10
C SER A 298 9.48 -17.90 21.46
N SER A 299 9.64 -16.63 21.81
CA SER A 299 10.96 -16.07 22.15
C SER A 299 11.35 -16.50 23.55
N ASP A 300 12.60 -16.95 23.71
CA ASP A 300 13.21 -17.22 25.01
C ASP A 300 13.68 -15.94 25.72
N GLU A 301 13.61 -14.78 25.06
CA GLU A 301 14.00 -13.50 25.65
C GLU A 301 13.02 -13.08 26.77
N THR A 302 13.57 -12.62 27.89
CA THR A 302 12.77 -12.05 28.97
C THR A 302 12.18 -10.71 28.54
N LEU A 303 10.93 -10.74 28.08
CA LEU A 303 10.16 -9.54 27.72
C LEU A 303 9.94 -8.66 28.95
N THR A 304 10.15 -7.36 28.79
CA THR A 304 9.88 -6.40 29.87
C THR A 304 8.36 -6.24 30.07
N LYS A 305 7.95 -5.71 31.23
CA LYS A 305 6.53 -5.42 31.48
C LYS A 305 5.93 -4.49 30.41
N ASP A 306 6.70 -3.52 29.93
CA ASP A 306 6.28 -2.61 28.85
C ASP A 306 6.14 -3.32 27.50
N ASP A 307 6.96 -4.34 27.23
CA ASP A 307 6.81 -5.18 26.03
C ASP A 307 5.52 -6.01 26.09
N LEU A 308 5.22 -6.61 27.24
CA LEU A 308 4.02 -7.42 27.45
C LEU A 308 2.74 -6.58 27.30
N VAL A 309 2.70 -5.38 27.89
CA VAL A 309 1.55 -4.46 27.73
C VAL A 309 1.38 -4.02 26.27
N ARG A 310 2.49 -3.75 25.57
CA ARG A 310 2.45 -3.41 24.14
C ARG A 310 1.94 -4.58 23.29
N PHE A 311 2.40 -5.79 23.57
CA PHE A 311 1.93 -7.01 22.90
C PHE A 311 0.43 -7.21 23.11
N GLU A 312 -0.05 -7.08 24.35
CA GLU A 312 -1.47 -7.20 24.69
C GLU A 312 -2.33 -6.25 23.86
N SER A 313 -2.01 -4.96 23.84
CA SER A 313 -2.76 -3.95 23.07
C SER A 313 -2.79 -4.29 21.59
N VAL A 314 -1.62 -4.54 20.98
CA VAL A 314 -1.53 -4.83 19.54
C VAL A 314 -2.34 -6.07 19.15
N VAL A 315 -2.23 -7.16 19.93
CA VAL A 315 -2.90 -8.42 19.60
C VAL A 315 -4.39 -8.37 19.91
N CYS A 316 -4.81 -7.69 20.96
CA CYS A 316 -6.24 -7.50 21.26
C CYS A 316 -6.94 -6.67 20.17
N GLU A 317 -6.34 -5.56 19.75
CA GLU A 317 -6.90 -4.67 18.72
C GLU A 317 -6.94 -5.35 17.34
N ASN A 318 -5.98 -6.24 17.07
CA ASN A 318 -5.82 -6.87 15.76
C ASN A 318 -6.13 -8.38 15.78
N ALA A 319 -6.88 -8.86 16.78
CA ALA A 319 -7.20 -10.28 16.95
C ALA A 319 -7.88 -10.89 15.71
N ALA A 320 -8.63 -10.07 14.96
CA ALA A 320 -9.27 -10.47 13.71
C ALA A 320 -8.27 -10.90 12.63
N LEU A 321 -7.00 -10.47 12.69
CA LEU A 321 -5.95 -10.85 11.74
C LEU A 321 -5.38 -12.25 12.02
N VAL A 322 -5.50 -12.77 13.25
CA VAL A 322 -5.00 -14.11 13.57
C VAL A 322 -6.02 -15.14 13.13
N LYS A 323 -5.78 -15.82 12.00
CA LYS A 323 -6.66 -16.85 11.43
C LYS A 323 -6.20 -18.26 11.81
N ASP A 324 -4.90 -18.46 12.01
CA ASP A 324 -4.32 -19.74 12.42
C ASP A 324 -4.77 -20.14 13.83
N ARG A 325 -5.59 -21.19 13.93
CA ARG A 325 -6.10 -21.72 15.21
C ARG A 325 -5.02 -22.20 16.16
N LYS A 326 -3.89 -22.73 15.66
CA LYS A 326 -2.78 -23.16 16.54
C LYS A 326 -2.14 -21.94 17.19
N LEU A 327 -1.94 -20.89 16.41
CA LEU A 327 -1.39 -19.63 16.90
C LEU A 327 -2.33 -18.93 17.89
N GLN A 328 -3.64 -18.93 17.66
CA GLN A 328 -4.62 -18.38 18.62
C GLN A 328 -4.50 -19.03 20.00
N LYS A 329 -4.32 -20.36 20.04
CA LYS A 329 -4.12 -21.11 21.29
C LYS A 329 -2.80 -20.73 21.95
N LEU A 330 -1.72 -20.63 21.17
CA LEU A 330 -0.41 -20.21 21.68
C LEU A 330 -0.47 -18.81 22.30
N ILE A 331 -1.08 -17.84 21.60
CA ILE A 331 -1.26 -16.48 22.10
C ILE A 331 -2.10 -16.48 23.38
N SER A 332 -3.20 -17.24 23.42
CA SER A 332 -4.06 -17.29 24.62
C SER A 332 -3.32 -17.83 25.84
N ALA A 333 -2.54 -18.90 25.64
CA ALA A 333 -1.72 -19.47 26.71
C ALA A 333 -0.64 -18.49 27.17
N PHE A 334 0.06 -17.85 26.23
CA PHE A 334 1.06 -16.83 26.53
C PHE A 334 0.44 -15.66 27.32
N CYS A 335 -0.71 -15.14 26.90
CA CYS A 335 -1.41 -14.10 27.65
C CYS A 335 -1.79 -14.58 29.06
N ALA A 336 -2.23 -15.82 29.24
CA ALA A 336 -2.53 -16.36 30.57
C ALA A 336 -1.29 -16.53 31.46
N ASP A 337 -0.16 -16.98 30.89
CA ASP A 337 1.09 -17.18 31.65
C ASP A 337 1.67 -15.86 32.18
N TYR A 338 1.37 -14.74 31.53
CA TYR A 338 1.80 -13.38 31.93
C TYR A 338 0.65 -12.51 32.49
N ASP A 339 -0.50 -13.09 32.82
CA ASP A 339 -1.69 -12.40 33.34
C ASP A 339 -2.18 -11.21 32.48
N LEU A 340 -2.04 -11.33 31.15
CA LEU A 340 -2.49 -10.35 30.17
C LEU A 340 -3.94 -10.58 29.73
N LYS A 341 -4.56 -9.56 29.13
CA LYS A 341 -5.88 -9.71 28.51
C LYS A 341 -5.83 -10.72 27.36
N ILE A 342 -6.76 -11.69 27.38
CA ILE A 342 -6.82 -12.72 26.34
C ILE A 342 -7.59 -12.15 25.14
N PRO A 343 -7.01 -12.14 23.92
CA PRO A 343 -7.69 -11.62 22.74
C PRO A 343 -8.98 -12.38 22.38
N ILE A 344 -9.92 -11.70 21.71
CA ILE A 344 -11.15 -12.33 21.20
C ILE A 344 -10.95 -12.66 19.71
N PHE A 345 -10.73 -13.93 19.40
CA PHE A 345 -10.58 -14.37 18.02
C PHE A 345 -11.95 -14.63 17.37
N LEU A 346 -12.11 -14.23 16.11
CA LEU A 346 -13.37 -14.45 15.36
C LEU A 346 -13.76 -15.94 15.24
N SER A 347 -12.77 -16.84 15.23
CA SER A 347 -12.97 -18.29 15.27
C SER A 347 -13.55 -18.77 16.60
N SER A 348 -13.26 -18.09 17.71
CA SER A 348 -13.86 -18.39 19.01
C SER A 348 -15.34 -18.05 19.02
N ILE A 349 -15.73 -16.97 18.33
CA ILE A 349 -17.14 -16.58 18.15
C ILE A 349 -17.90 -17.60 17.29
N SER A 350 -17.30 -18.09 16.19
CA SER A 350 -17.95 -19.11 15.36
C SER A 350 -18.05 -20.47 16.04
N MET A 351 -17.13 -20.83 16.94
CA MET A 351 -17.23 -22.03 17.77
C MET A 351 -18.32 -21.93 18.84
N LEU A 352 -18.57 -20.73 19.41
CA LEU A 352 -19.70 -20.52 20.33
C LEU A 352 -21.05 -20.75 19.65
N ALA A 353 -21.16 -20.48 18.36
CA ALA A 353 -22.35 -20.78 17.56
C ALA A 353 -22.40 -22.25 17.06
N SER A 354 -21.29 -22.98 17.11
CA SER A 354 -21.13 -24.28 16.45
C SER A 354 -20.62 -25.36 17.43
N SER A 355 -21.26 -25.51 18.59
CA SER A 355 -20.92 -26.57 19.54
C SER A 355 -21.44 -27.94 19.06
N SER A 356 -20.77 -28.55 18.07
CA SER A 356 -20.80 -30.00 17.92
C SER A 356 -19.53 -30.49 17.21
N LYS A 357 -18.91 -31.53 17.79
CA LYS A 357 -17.85 -32.39 17.24
C LYS A 357 -16.39 -31.96 17.50
N THR A 358 -15.84 -32.58 18.55
CA THR A 358 -14.50 -33.20 18.64
C THR A 358 -13.36 -32.48 17.93
N VAL A 359 -12.59 -31.69 18.69
CA VAL A 359 -11.31 -31.12 18.24
C VAL A 359 -10.18 -31.79 19.02
N MET A 360 -9.33 -32.54 18.31
CA MET A 360 -8.06 -33.03 18.82
C MET A 360 -7.16 -31.85 19.22
N ALA A 361 -6.59 -31.91 20.43
CA ALA A 361 -5.70 -30.88 20.96
C ALA A 361 -4.31 -30.93 20.27
N PRO A 362 -3.78 -29.81 19.75
CA PRO A 362 -2.40 -29.72 19.30
C PRO A 362 -1.42 -29.62 20.49
N SER A 363 -0.29 -30.28 20.34
CA SER A 363 0.76 -30.62 21.33
C SER A 363 1.59 -29.47 21.93
N LEU A 364 1.07 -28.24 22.01
CA LEU A 364 1.82 -27.09 22.54
C LEU A 364 1.18 -26.42 23.77
N VAL A 365 0.01 -26.89 24.23
CA VAL A 365 -0.48 -26.63 25.60
C VAL A 365 -0.36 -27.95 26.36
N ASN A 366 0.87 -28.30 26.70
CA ASN A 366 1.21 -29.66 27.10
C ASN A 366 1.06 -29.92 28.60
N SER A 367 0.49 -28.98 29.36
CA SER A 367 0.30 -29.10 30.80
C SER A 367 -1.11 -28.67 31.18
N ILE A 368 -1.77 -29.47 32.03
CA ILE A 368 -3.07 -29.14 32.60
C ILE A 368 -2.99 -27.90 33.49
N THR A 369 -1.84 -27.67 34.13
CA THR A 369 -1.55 -26.47 34.90
C THR A 369 -1.70 -25.19 34.07
N ASN A 370 -1.28 -25.21 32.80
CA ASN A 370 -1.42 -24.03 31.93
C ASN A 370 -2.88 -23.82 31.49
N LEU A 371 -3.64 -24.90 31.32
CA LEU A 371 -5.08 -24.81 31.05
C LEU A 371 -5.83 -24.28 32.27
N ASP A 372 -5.43 -24.68 33.47
CA ASP A 372 -6.01 -24.21 34.73
C ASP A 372 -5.82 -22.69 34.88
N ARG A 373 -4.59 -22.20 34.71
CA ARG A 373 -4.31 -20.75 34.68
C ARG A 373 -5.13 -20.02 33.62
N LEU A 374 -5.19 -20.54 32.39
CA LEU A 374 -5.98 -19.96 31.32
C LEU A 374 -7.46 -19.83 31.71
N ALA A 375 -8.04 -20.84 32.36
CA ALA A 375 -9.41 -20.78 32.83
C ALA A 375 -9.58 -19.71 33.92
N SER A 376 -8.67 -19.62 34.89
CA SER A 376 -8.70 -18.58 35.93
C SER A 376 -8.59 -17.16 35.35
N THR A 377 -7.70 -16.94 34.37
CA THR A 377 -7.59 -15.65 33.67
C THR A 377 -8.84 -15.31 32.86
N LEU A 378 -9.49 -16.29 32.23
CA LEU A 378 -10.76 -16.05 31.53
C LEU A 378 -11.88 -15.67 32.51
N ILE A 379 -11.92 -16.30 33.69
CA ILE A 379 -12.90 -15.99 34.73
C ILE A 379 -12.69 -14.59 35.30
N SER A 380 -11.46 -14.18 35.58
CA SER A 380 -11.20 -12.79 36.03
C SER A 380 -11.62 -11.74 34.99
N GLN A 381 -11.64 -12.11 33.70
CA GLN A 381 -12.09 -11.27 32.59
C GLN A 381 -13.60 -11.36 32.30
N SER A 382 -14.39 -12.02 33.15
CA SER A 382 -15.82 -12.25 32.94
C SER A 382 -16.19 -13.08 31.72
N ARG A 383 -15.29 -13.98 31.29
CA ARG A 383 -15.41 -14.81 30.07
C ARG A 383 -15.81 -16.25 30.39
N TRP A 384 -16.97 -16.40 31.01
CA TRP A 384 -17.46 -17.65 31.62
C TRP A 384 -17.59 -18.82 30.63
N VAL A 385 -18.07 -18.56 29.40
CA VAL A 385 -18.34 -19.61 28.41
C VAL A 385 -17.04 -20.21 27.87
N GLU A 386 -16.03 -19.38 27.64
CA GLU A 386 -14.72 -19.85 27.19
C GLU A 386 -13.98 -20.60 28.31
N ALA A 387 -14.10 -20.13 29.55
CA ALA A 387 -13.59 -20.85 30.71
C ALA A 387 -14.22 -22.25 30.85
N LEU A 388 -15.54 -22.39 30.64
CA LEU A 388 -16.21 -23.70 30.61
C LEU A 388 -15.67 -24.64 29.51
N HIS A 389 -15.30 -24.08 28.36
CA HIS A 389 -14.67 -24.87 27.30
C HIS A 389 -13.28 -25.38 27.71
N VAL A 390 -12.47 -24.51 28.33
CA VAL A 390 -11.16 -24.90 28.88
C VAL A 390 -11.30 -25.96 29.96
N ALA A 391 -12.28 -25.83 30.86
CA ALA A 391 -12.61 -26.83 31.87
C ALA A 391 -12.92 -28.20 31.25
N THR A 392 -13.66 -28.21 30.13
CA THR A 392 -13.95 -29.43 29.37
C THR A 392 -12.70 -30.06 28.78
N LEU A 393 -11.74 -29.24 28.32
CA LEU A 393 -10.44 -29.72 27.81
C LEU A 393 -9.60 -30.32 28.93
N ILE A 394 -9.51 -29.68 30.11
CA ILE A 394 -8.80 -30.22 31.29
C ILE A 394 -9.38 -31.58 31.68
N ARG A 395 -10.71 -31.67 31.78
CA ARG A 395 -11.42 -32.89 32.17
C ARG A 395 -11.09 -34.09 31.28
N ASN A 396 -10.92 -33.83 29.98
CA ASN A 396 -10.65 -34.85 28.97
C ASN A 396 -9.15 -35.04 28.70
N GLY A 397 -8.27 -34.27 29.37
CA GLY A 397 -6.82 -34.34 29.21
C GLY A 397 -6.19 -35.53 29.94
N ALA A 398 -4.91 -35.76 29.66
CA ALA A 398 -4.07 -36.73 30.37
C ALA A 398 -3.04 -35.98 31.24
N ALA A 399 -3.00 -36.29 32.53
CA ALA A 399 -2.04 -35.71 33.48
C ALA A 399 -0.60 -36.17 33.18
N LYS A 400 0.36 -35.26 33.32
CA LYS A 400 1.80 -35.51 33.24
C LYS A 400 2.51 -35.41 34.59
N SER A 401 1.83 -34.91 35.61
CA SER A 401 2.31 -34.86 37.00
C SER A 401 1.18 -35.16 37.98
N ASP A 402 1.52 -35.49 39.23
CA ASP A 402 0.53 -35.74 40.28
C ASP A 402 -0.33 -34.49 40.56
N ASN A 403 0.27 -33.29 40.50
CA ASN A 403 -0.47 -32.03 40.64
C ASN A 403 -1.54 -31.87 39.55
N GLU A 404 -1.20 -32.19 38.30
CA GLU A 404 -2.18 -32.16 37.21
C GLU A 404 -3.29 -33.20 37.39
N ARG A 405 -2.97 -34.36 37.97
CA ARG A 405 -3.95 -35.41 38.26
C ARG A 405 -4.97 -34.94 39.30
N ILE A 406 -4.49 -34.26 40.35
CA ILE A 406 -5.34 -33.63 41.36
C ILE A 406 -6.30 -32.62 40.72
N ILE A 407 -5.81 -31.74 39.82
CA ILE A 407 -6.66 -30.77 39.11
C ILE A 407 -7.75 -31.47 38.30
N ILE A 408 -7.40 -32.52 37.53
CA ILE A 408 -8.39 -33.29 36.74
C ILE A 408 -9.46 -33.89 37.67
N ASP A 409 -9.05 -34.53 38.76
CA ASP A 409 -9.94 -35.25 39.64
C ASP A 409 -10.88 -34.29 40.39
N MET A 410 -10.36 -33.13 40.83
CA MET A 410 -11.19 -32.07 41.42
C MET A 410 -12.21 -31.53 40.42
N LEU A 411 -11.82 -31.28 39.17
CA LEU A 411 -12.73 -30.82 38.11
C LEU A 411 -13.80 -31.87 37.77
N ARG A 412 -13.44 -33.15 37.73
CA ARG A 412 -14.39 -34.25 37.53
C ARG A 412 -15.37 -34.39 38.69
N GLY A 413 -14.92 -34.17 39.92
CA GLY A 413 -15.77 -34.14 41.12
C GLY A 413 -16.75 -32.95 41.15
N SER A 414 -16.38 -31.83 40.53
CA SER A 414 -17.15 -30.58 40.53
C SER A 414 -18.28 -30.52 39.48
N CYS A 415 -18.46 -31.57 38.68
CA CYS A 415 -19.27 -31.59 37.44
C CYS A 415 -20.81 -31.54 37.59
N SER A 416 -21.35 -31.37 38.79
CA SER A 416 -22.83 -31.37 38.97
C SER A 416 -23.53 -30.08 38.50
N SER A 417 -22.78 -28.99 38.30
CA SER A 417 -23.32 -27.75 37.72
C SER A 417 -22.20 -26.92 37.09
N TRP A 418 -22.52 -26.18 36.03
CA TRP A 418 -21.58 -25.24 35.41
C TRP A 418 -21.09 -24.19 36.42
N VAL A 419 -21.92 -23.79 37.38
CA VAL A 419 -21.57 -22.84 38.45
C VAL A 419 -20.41 -23.37 39.29
N LYS A 420 -20.50 -24.62 39.77
CA LYS A 420 -19.43 -25.26 40.56
C LYS A 420 -18.15 -25.44 39.75
N THR A 421 -18.28 -25.79 38.46
CA THR A 421 -17.13 -25.89 37.55
C THR A 421 -16.41 -24.55 37.41
N LEU A 422 -17.14 -23.42 37.36
CA LEU A 422 -16.50 -22.10 37.29
C LEU A 422 -15.92 -21.66 38.63
N GLN A 423 -16.59 -22.00 39.75
CA GLN A 423 -16.09 -21.69 41.08
C GLN A 423 -14.71 -22.31 41.36
N PHE A 424 -14.43 -23.47 40.77
CA PHE A 424 -13.12 -24.11 40.86
C PHE A 424 -11.96 -23.19 40.41
N PHE A 425 -12.19 -22.31 39.43
CA PHE A 425 -11.17 -21.38 38.92
C PHE A 425 -11.21 -20.00 39.58
N THR A 426 -12.12 -19.79 40.55
CA THR A 426 -12.20 -18.54 41.34
C THR A 426 -11.51 -18.63 42.69
N SER A 427 -11.21 -19.85 43.15
CA SER A 427 -10.49 -20.15 44.39
C SER A 427 -8.99 -20.22 44.14
#